data_AF-A0A6M7V0Z7-F1
#
_entry.id   AF-A0A6M7V0Z7-F1
#
_cell.length_a   1.000
_cell.length_b   1.000
_cell.length_c   1.000
_cell.angle_alpha   90.00
_cell.angle_beta   90.00
_cell.angle_gamma   90.00
#
_symmetry.space_group_name_H-M   'P 1'
#
loop_
_entity.id
_entity.type
_entity.pdbx_description
1 polymer ?
#
loop_
_entity_poly.entity_id
_entity_poly.type
_entity_poly.pdbx_seq_one_letter_code
_entity_poly.pdbx_strand_id
1 'polypeptide(L)'
;MTLGAVLAATGLAEARPDSRSMSCGEIQTMIQSRRAVVLTTGPNTYDRYVRQFGNECDRPEIPMSAYIPARDGHCPVYRCDEPVIDFPN
;
A
#
# COMPACT_ATOMS: atom_id res chain seq x y z
N MET A 1 -26.75 -32.13 -25.99
CA MET A 1 -25.38 -31.60 -26.07
C MET A 1 -25.47 -30.10 -25.87
N THR A 2 -25.11 -29.57 -24.71
CA THR A 2 -25.16 -28.14 -24.40
C THR A 2 -23.78 -27.53 -24.59
N LEU A 3 -23.63 -26.63 -25.58
CA LEU A 3 -22.45 -25.80 -25.72
C LEU A 3 -22.44 -24.77 -24.58
N GLY A 4 -21.47 -24.86 -23.69
CA GLY A 4 -21.19 -23.84 -22.68
C GLY A 4 -20.30 -22.75 -23.28
N ALA A 5 -20.82 -21.53 -23.38
CA ALA A 5 -20.02 -20.36 -23.75
C ALA A 5 -19.08 -19.98 -22.60
N VAL A 6 -17.78 -19.94 -22.84
CA VAL A 6 -16.79 -19.45 -21.88
C VAL A 6 -16.76 -17.92 -21.97
N LEU A 7 -17.25 -17.24 -20.93
CA LEU A 7 -17.05 -15.80 -20.80
C LEU A 7 -15.60 -15.55 -20.37
N ALA A 8 -14.79 -15.03 -21.28
CA ALA A 8 -13.46 -14.52 -20.96
C ALA A 8 -13.63 -13.20 -20.19
N ALA A 9 -13.37 -13.23 -18.87
CA ALA A 9 -13.26 -12.01 -18.09
C ALA A 9 -11.95 -11.29 -18.48
N THR A 10 -12.07 -10.20 -19.23
CA THR A 10 -10.96 -9.25 -19.39
C THR A 10 -10.74 -8.57 -18.04
N GLY A 11 -9.68 -8.97 -17.33
CA GLY A 11 -9.31 -8.33 -16.07
C GLY A 11 -8.99 -6.86 -16.34
N LEU A 12 -9.83 -5.95 -15.85
CA LEU A 12 -9.43 -4.56 -15.69
C LEU A 12 -8.26 -4.57 -14.72
N ALA A 13 -7.09 -4.12 -15.15
CA ALA A 13 -6.00 -3.88 -14.21
C ALA A 13 -6.51 -2.85 -13.20
N GLU A 14 -6.72 -3.26 -11.95
CA GLU A 14 -7.24 -2.38 -10.90
C GLU A 14 -6.31 -1.18 -10.80
N ALA A 15 -6.83 0.00 -11.14
CA ALA A 15 -6.04 1.22 -11.11
C ALA A 15 -5.50 1.42 -9.69
N ARG A 16 -4.19 1.68 -9.58
CA ARG A 16 -3.56 1.91 -8.29
C ARG A 16 -4.23 3.11 -7.60
N PRO A 17 -4.84 2.95 -6.41
CA PRO A 17 -5.52 4.05 -5.74
C PRO A 17 -4.55 5.21 -5.46
N ASP A 18 -5.04 6.44 -5.59
CA ASP A 18 -4.27 7.65 -5.30
C ASP A 18 -4.59 8.16 -3.90
N SER A 19 -3.59 8.16 -3.02
CA SER A 19 -3.76 8.59 -1.63
C SER A 19 -4.27 10.03 -1.54
N ARG A 20 -3.94 10.88 -2.52
CA ARG A 20 -4.36 12.29 -2.58
C ARG A 20 -5.87 12.46 -2.80
N SER A 21 -6.55 11.41 -3.27
CA SER A 21 -8.01 11.37 -3.43
C SER A 21 -8.78 10.79 -2.24
N MET A 22 -8.07 10.22 -1.26
CA MET A 22 -8.65 9.53 -0.10
C MET A 22 -8.36 10.31 1.20
N SER A 23 -9.26 10.23 2.17
CA SER A 23 -8.97 10.67 3.55
C SER A 23 -7.95 9.74 4.21
N CYS A 24 -7.26 10.23 5.25
CA CYS A 24 -6.35 9.38 6.02
C CYS A 24 -7.08 8.19 6.66
N GLY A 25 -8.33 8.36 7.09
CA GLY A 25 -9.16 7.26 7.59
C GLY A 25 -9.37 6.16 6.54
N GLU A 26 -9.70 6.52 5.30
CA GLU A 26 -9.88 5.57 4.19
C GLU A 26 -8.57 4.83 3.86
N ILE A 27 -7.45 5.55 3.83
CA ILE A 27 -6.10 4.97 3.65
C ILE A 27 -5.81 3.93 4.72
N GLN A 28 -6.01 4.30 5.99
CA GLN A 28 -5.78 3.40 7.13
C GLN A 28 -6.66 2.16 7.06
N THR A 29 -7.97 2.32 6.86
CA THR A 29 -8.89 1.19 6.73
C THR A 29 -8.49 0.26 5.59
N MET A 30 -8.06 0.81 4.44
CA MET A 30 -7.61 0.02 3.30
C MET A 30 -6.34 -0.79 3.63
N ILE A 31 -5.33 -0.16 4.24
CA ILE A 31 -4.09 -0.82 4.64
C ILE A 31 -4.37 -1.93 5.67
N GLN A 32 -5.22 -1.67 6.67
CA GLN A 32 -5.55 -2.67 7.68
C GLN A 32 -6.31 -3.86 7.08
N SER A 33 -7.24 -3.62 6.16
CA SER A 33 -8.03 -4.68 5.50
C SER A 33 -7.17 -5.53 4.56
N ARG A 34 -6.34 -4.90 3.74
CA ARG A 34 -5.55 -5.58 2.70
C ARG A 34 -4.16 -6.00 3.17
N ARG A 35 -3.75 -5.57 4.37
CA ARG A 35 -2.44 -5.78 5.01
C ARG A 35 -1.26 -5.11 4.31
N ALA A 36 -1.24 -5.11 2.99
CA ALA A 36 -0.30 -4.40 2.14
C ALA A 36 -1.03 -3.82 0.91
N VAL A 37 -0.71 -2.58 0.54
CA VAL A 37 -1.34 -1.89 -0.60
C VAL A 37 -0.34 -0.98 -1.28
N VAL A 38 -0.34 -0.98 -2.62
CA VAL A 38 0.45 -0.02 -3.39
C VAL A 38 -0.43 1.20 -3.64
N LEU A 39 0.05 2.40 -3.30
CA LEU A 39 -0.68 3.66 -3.48
C LEU A 39 0.15 4.63 -4.32
N THR A 40 -0.52 5.34 -5.23
CA THR A 40 0.05 6.55 -5.85
C THR A 40 0.10 7.63 -4.77
N THR A 41 1.24 8.30 -4.62
CA THR A 41 1.43 9.41 -3.65
C THR A 41 1.81 10.73 -4.31
N GLY A 42 1.96 10.74 -5.63
CA GLY A 42 2.32 11.92 -6.42
C GLY A 42 2.19 11.64 -7.92
N PRO A 43 2.48 12.63 -8.78
CA PRO A 43 2.31 12.48 -10.24
C PRO A 43 3.03 11.27 -10.83
N ASN A 44 4.20 10.93 -10.29
CA ASN A 44 5.03 9.82 -10.74
C ASN A 44 5.56 8.95 -9.58
N THR A 45 5.06 9.14 -8.36
CA THR A 45 5.55 8.45 -7.17
C THR A 45 4.50 7.51 -6.61
N TYR A 46 4.99 6.37 -6.14
CA TYR A 46 4.19 5.37 -5.49
C TYR A 46 5.05 4.55 -4.56
N ASP A 47 4.39 3.91 -3.61
CA ASP A 47 5.06 2.97 -2.73
C ASP A 47 4.08 1.91 -2.23
N ARG A 48 4.62 0.86 -1.62
CA ARG A 48 3.87 -0.17 -0.93
C ARG A 48 3.81 0.15 0.55
N TYR A 49 2.60 0.32 1.06
CA TYR A 49 2.33 0.57 2.47
C TYR A 49 1.76 -0.68 3.13
N VAL A 50 2.21 -0.94 4.36
CA VAL A 50 1.87 -2.13 5.15
C VAL A 50 1.23 -1.73 6.47
N ARG A 51 0.54 -2.67 7.10
CA ARG A 51 0.12 -2.52 8.50
C ARG A 51 1.36 -2.53 9.42
N GLN A 52 1.24 -1.85 10.56
CA GLN A 52 2.32 -1.77 11.55
C GLN A 52 2.74 -3.13 12.12
N PHE A 53 1.76 -3.99 12.39
CA PHE A 53 1.98 -5.30 12.99
C PHE A 53 1.56 -6.38 12.01
N GLY A 54 2.52 -7.18 11.56
CA GLY A 54 2.30 -8.24 10.59
C GLY A 54 3.61 -8.78 10.01
N ASN A 55 3.49 -9.55 8.93
CA ASN A 55 4.60 -10.25 8.27
C ASN A 55 4.70 -9.84 6.78
N GLU A 56 4.30 -8.60 6.46
CA GLU A 56 4.28 -8.09 5.09
C GLU A 56 5.65 -7.54 4.63
N CYS A 57 6.58 -7.35 5.55
CA CYS A 57 7.97 -6.99 5.24
C CYS A 57 8.83 -8.25 5.16
N ASP A 58 9.66 -8.30 4.13
CA ASP A 58 10.64 -9.36 3.95
C ASP A 58 11.87 -9.03 4.78
N ARG A 59 12.41 -10.02 5.49
CA ARG A 59 13.64 -9.82 6.29
C ARG A 59 14.79 -9.39 5.36
N PRO A 60 15.59 -8.37 5.69
CA PRO A 60 15.73 -7.69 7.00
C PRO A 60 14.84 -6.45 7.21
N GLU A 61 13.97 -6.11 6.27
CA GLU A 61 13.11 -4.94 6.38
C GLU A 61 12.11 -5.07 7.54
N ILE A 62 11.79 -3.94 8.14
CA ILE A 62 10.76 -3.83 9.17
C ILE A 62 9.76 -2.72 8.82
N PRO A 63 8.54 -2.73 9.36
CA PRO A 63 7.59 -1.64 9.20
C PRO A 63 8.13 -0.35 9.83
N MET A 64 8.56 0.59 9.00
CA MET A 64 9.05 1.92 9.41
C MET A 64 7.98 2.97 9.12
N SER A 65 7.83 3.93 10.04
CA SER A 65 6.84 4.99 9.90
C SER A 65 7.19 5.91 8.73
N ALA A 66 6.16 6.35 8.02
CA ALA A 66 6.24 7.30 6.92
C ALA A 66 5.00 8.19 6.92
N TYR A 67 5.03 9.25 6.10
CA TYR A 67 3.90 10.15 5.91
C TYR A 67 3.64 10.34 4.42
N ILE A 68 2.37 10.26 4.03
CA ILE A 68 1.94 10.44 2.64
C ILE A 68 0.88 11.52 2.52
N PRO A 69 0.78 12.20 1.37
CA PRO A 69 -0.31 13.15 1.14
C PRO A 69 -1.65 12.42 1.06
N ALA A 70 -2.65 12.98 1.72
CA ALA A 70 -4.04 12.56 1.74
C ALA A 70 -4.93 13.77 1.43
N ARG A 71 -6.20 13.53 1.12
CA ARG A 71 -7.18 14.59 0.82
C ARG A 71 -7.35 15.57 1.99
N ASP A 72 -7.22 15.08 3.22
CA ASP A 72 -7.42 15.81 4.48
C ASP A 72 -6.10 16.22 5.18
N GLY A 73 -4.94 16.04 4.52
CA GLY A 73 -3.65 16.46 5.07
C GLY A 73 -2.53 15.44 4.81
N HIS A 74 -1.70 15.19 5.82
CA HIS A 74 -0.72 14.10 5.79
C HIS A 74 -1.23 12.92 6.59
N CYS A 75 -1.07 11.71 6.05
CA CYS A 75 -1.46 10.48 6.72
C CYS A 75 -0.22 9.72 7.20
N PRO A 76 -0.11 9.39 8.50
CA PRO A 76 0.90 8.47 8.98
C PRO A 76 0.62 7.08 8.41
N VAL A 77 1.64 6.39 7.92
CA VAL A 77 1.56 5.04 7.36
C VAL A 77 2.85 4.28 7.71
N TYR A 78 2.93 3.00 7.35
CA TYR A 78 4.17 2.22 7.45
C TYR A 78 4.56 1.71 6.08
N ARG A 79 5.87 1.71 5.79
CA ARG A 79 6.47 1.01 4.64
C ARG A 79 7.53 0.06 5.15
N CYS A 80 7.85 -0.95 4.37
CA CYS A 80 8.99 -1.79 4.69
C CYS A 80 10.26 -1.03 4.30
N ASP A 81 11.19 -0.93 5.25
CA ASP A 81 12.48 -0.29 5.04
C ASP A 81 13.52 -1.01 5.90
N GLU A 82 14.78 -0.94 5.50
CA GLU A 82 15.86 -1.49 6.31
C GLU A 82 16.06 -0.59 7.54
N PRO A 83 16.15 -1.15 8.75
CA PRO A 83 16.49 -0.36 9.91
C PRO A 83 17.89 0.23 9.71
N VAL A 84 17.99 1.56 9.72
CA VAL A 84 19.29 2.25 9.80
C VAL A 84 19.91 2.00 11.17
N ILE A 85 20.63 0.88 11.31
CA ILE A 85 21.43 0.63 12.51
C ILE A 85 22.76 1.36 12.33
N ASP A 86 22.82 2.61 12.79
CA ASP A 86 24.10 3.29 12.98
C ASP A 86 24.79 2.62 14.18
N PHE A 87 25.75 1.74 13.91
CA PHE A 87 26.62 1.19 14.94
C PHE A 87 27.74 2.21 15.19
N PRO A 88 27.80 2.87 16.35
CA PRO A 88 28.98 3.66 16.69
C PRO A 88 30.20 2.73 16.74
N ASN A 89 31.25 3.10 16.01
CA ASN A 89 32.55 2.41 16.02
C ASN A 89 33.21 2.47 17.41
#